data_AF-A0AAQ0VC50-F1
#
_entry.id   AF-A0AAQ0VC50-F1
#
_cell.length_a   1.000
_cell.length_b   1.000
_cell.length_c   1.000
_cell.angle_alpha   90.00
_cell.angle_beta   90.00
_cell.angle_gamma   90.00
#
_symmetry.space_group_name_H-M   'P 1'
#
loop_
_entity.id
_entity.type
_entity.pdbx_description
1 polymer ?
#
loop_
_entity_poly.entity_id
_entity_poly.type
_entity_poly.pdbx_seq_one_letter_code
_entity_poly.pdbx_strand_id
1 'polypeptide(L)'
;MNNIRILMDKNIAIVTAYDDINPMNRLKLISSDLEYKHFRGKVLFDLFFFNGFSFNRFASIDFDGKKFLKKTIQTFSHIDPSLEAQQNELILKNKDMVKQSVLSSTEVEGLYI
;
A
#
# COMPACT_ATOMS: atom_id res chain seq x y z
N MET A 1 11.14 -8.81 -2.21
CA MET A 1 11.01 -8.23 -0.84
C MET A 1 9.75 -7.38 -0.83
N ASN A 2 8.89 -7.51 0.18
CA ASN A 2 7.74 -6.62 0.32
C ASN A 2 8.24 -5.21 0.73
N ASN A 3 7.72 -4.15 0.11
CA ASN A 3 8.06 -2.78 0.50
C ASN A 3 7.20 -2.39 1.72
N ILE A 4 7.73 -2.68 2.93
CA ILE A 4 7.05 -2.44 4.20
C ILE A 4 7.71 -1.28 4.95
N ARG A 5 6.96 -0.20 5.18
CA ARG A 5 7.35 0.95 6.01
C ARG A 5 6.55 0.95 7.31
N ILE A 6 7.21 0.90 8.47
CA ILE A 6 6.54 0.92 9.78
C ILE A 6 6.63 2.31 10.39
N LEU A 7 5.47 2.85 10.77
CA LEU A 7 5.30 4.10 11.52
C LEU A 7 4.91 3.74 12.95
N MET A 8 5.90 3.57 13.83
CA MET A 8 5.71 3.09 15.20
C MET A 8 4.87 4.07 16.05
N ASP A 9 5.02 5.38 15.83
CA ASP A 9 4.27 6.45 16.49
C ASP A 9 2.76 6.40 16.19
N LYS A 10 2.40 5.97 14.97
CA LYS A 10 1.00 5.84 14.53
C LYS A 10 0.45 4.41 14.69
N ASN A 11 1.29 3.46 15.07
CA ASN A 11 0.99 2.02 15.07
C ASN A 11 0.45 1.50 13.72
N ILE A 12 1.07 1.97 12.62
CA ILE A 12 0.70 1.63 11.25
C ILE A 12 1.90 1.01 10.53
N ALA A 13 1.68 -0.09 9.82
CA ALA A 13 2.62 -0.58 8.81
C ALA A 13 2.03 -0.35 7.42
N ILE A 14 2.84 0.13 6.48
CA ILE A 14 2.41 0.45 5.12
C ILE A 14 3.08 -0.51 4.17
N VAL A 15 2.29 -1.17 3.34
CA VAL A 15 2.74 -2.06 2.28
C VAL A 15 2.42 -1.39 0.95
N THR A 16 3.45 -0.92 0.24
CA THR A 16 3.25 -0.32 -1.09
C THR A 16 3.31 -1.41 -2.15
N ALA A 17 2.25 -1.51 -2.94
CA ALA A 17 2.22 -2.37 -4.11
C ALA A 17 3.28 -1.90 -5.11
N TYR A 18 4.06 -2.86 -5.57
CA TYR A 18 5.01 -2.73 -6.66
C TYR A 18 4.86 -4.00 -7.49
N ASP A 19 5.27 -3.98 -8.76
CA ASP A 19 5.25 -5.15 -9.64
C ASP A 19 3.85 -5.78 -9.89
N ASP A 20 3.85 -6.88 -10.64
CA ASP A 20 2.66 -7.59 -11.11
C ASP A 20 1.95 -8.41 -10.02
N ILE A 21 2.39 -8.35 -8.75
CA ILE A 21 1.87 -9.23 -7.70
C ILE A 21 1.19 -8.44 -6.57
N ASN A 22 -0.14 -8.56 -6.51
CA ASN A 22 -0.95 -7.90 -5.51
C ASN A 22 -0.58 -8.32 -4.07
N PRO A 23 -0.19 -7.38 -3.18
CA PRO A 23 0.25 -7.72 -1.82
C PRO A 23 -0.86 -8.36 -0.97
N MET A 24 -2.14 -8.14 -1.31
CA MET A 24 -3.27 -8.82 -0.68
C MET A 24 -3.27 -10.35 -0.94
N ASN A 25 -2.58 -10.83 -1.97
CA ASN A 25 -2.37 -12.26 -2.22
C ASN A 25 -1.17 -12.83 -1.45
N ARG A 26 -0.33 -11.96 -0.85
CA ARG A 26 0.90 -12.32 -0.13
C ARG A 26 0.77 -12.14 1.39
N LEU A 27 -0.45 -12.11 1.94
CA LEU A 27 -0.68 -11.89 3.38
C LEU A 27 0.14 -12.83 4.28
N LYS A 28 0.38 -14.10 3.88
CA LYS A 28 1.21 -15.03 4.68
C LYS A 28 2.67 -14.59 4.78
N LEU A 29 3.26 -14.13 3.67
CA LEU A 29 4.64 -13.62 3.65
C LEU A 29 4.74 -12.33 4.47
N ILE A 30 3.80 -11.41 4.25
CA ILE A 30 3.75 -10.13 4.97
C ILE A 30 3.56 -10.36 6.47
N SER A 31 2.73 -11.33 6.89
CA SER A 31 2.58 -11.64 8.32
C SER A 31 3.88 -12.13 8.94
N SER A 32 4.66 -12.95 8.24
CA SER A 32 5.96 -13.40 8.73
C SER A 32 6.96 -12.24 8.85
N ASP A 33 6.98 -11.33 7.87
CA ASP A 33 7.83 -10.13 7.92
C ASP A 33 7.45 -9.21 9.10
N LEU A 34 6.15 -9.03 9.36
CA LEU A 34 5.65 -8.17 10.45
C LEU A 34 5.83 -8.83 11.83
N GLU A 35 5.64 -10.14 11.94
CA GLU A 35 5.89 -10.91 13.15
C GLU A 35 7.37 -10.85 13.54
N TYR A 36 8.29 -11.04 12.56
CA TYR A 36 9.73 -10.89 12.77
C TYR A 36 10.12 -9.48 13.23
N LYS A 37 9.38 -8.45 12.76
CA LYS A 37 9.56 -7.05 13.17
C LYS A 37 8.82 -6.70 14.48
N HIS A 38 8.20 -7.67 15.15
CA HIS A 38 7.40 -7.49 16.35
C HIS A 38 6.30 -6.41 16.22
N PHE A 39 5.77 -6.22 15.02
CA PHE A 39 4.72 -5.23 14.76
C PHE A 39 3.35 -5.78 15.15
N ARG A 40 2.49 -4.93 15.74
CA ARG A 40 1.08 -5.23 16.00
C ARG A 40 0.27 -3.95 15.84
N GLY A 41 -0.62 -3.90 14.87
CA GLY A 41 -1.38 -2.68 14.59
C GLY A 41 -2.12 -2.76 13.27
N LYS A 42 -2.42 -1.59 12.71
CA LYS A 42 -3.10 -1.49 11.41
C LYS A 42 -2.09 -1.63 10.29
N VAL A 43 -2.38 -2.47 9.32
CA VAL A 43 -1.58 -2.61 8.09
C VAL A 43 -2.35 -1.96 6.95
N LEU A 44 -1.76 -0.96 6.34
CA LEU A 44 -2.29 -0.18 5.23
C LEU A 44 -1.60 -0.62 3.94
N PHE A 45 -2.36 -1.04 2.95
CA PHE A 45 -1.90 -1.35 1.61
C PHE A 45 -2.16 -0.16 0.70
N ASP A 46 -1.13 0.31 0.01
CA ASP A 46 -1.28 1.22 -1.12
C ASP A 46 -1.26 0.39 -2.40
N LEU A 47 -2.43 0.19 -3.00
CA LEU A 47 -2.66 -0.63 -4.18
C LEU A 47 -2.67 0.20 -5.48
N PHE A 48 -2.02 1.38 -5.47
CA PHE A 48 -1.94 2.26 -6.63
C PHE A 48 -1.58 1.52 -7.92
N PHE A 49 -0.62 0.59 -7.89
CA PHE A 49 -0.20 -0.15 -9.07
C PHE A 49 -1.37 -0.86 -9.77
N PHE A 50 -2.31 -1.42 -9.00
CA PHE A 50 -3.44 -2.21 -9.51
C PHE A 50 -4.72 -1.39 -9.69
N ASN A 51 -4.91 -0.33 -8.92
CA ASN A 51 -6.18 0.40 -8.84
C ASN A 51 -6.07 1.88 -9.25
N GLY A 52 -4.86 2.39 -9.50
CA GLY A 52 -4.62 3.81 -9.79
C GLY A 52 -5.11 4.68 -8.65
N PHE A 53 -5.74 5.81 -8.98
CA PHE A 53 -6.38 6.72 -8.02
C PHE A 53 -7.86 6.36 -7.71
N SER A 54 -8.27 5.12 -7.95
CA SER A 54 -9.65 4.68 -7.74
C SER A 54 -10.05 4.59 -6.28
N PHE A 55 -11.36 4.42 -6.02
CA PHE A 55 -11.95 4.38 -4.68
C PHE A 55 -11.45 3.26 -3.76
N ASN A 56 -10.78 2.26 -4.33
CA ASN A 56 -10.22 1.10 -3.65
C ASN A 56 -8.69 1.09 -3.71
N ARG A 57 -8.05 2.24 -3.97
CA ARG A 57 -6.59 2.37 -3.97
C ARG A 57 -6.00 1.90 -2.64
N PHE A 58 -6.56 2.34 -1.52
CA PHE A 58 -6.06 1.95 -0.21
C PHE A 58 -6.90 0.82 0.38
N ALA A 59 -6.25 -0.11 1.07
CA ALA A 59 -6.92 -1.10 1.89
C ALA A 59 -6.26 -1.17 3.26
N SER A 60 -7.01 -1.36 4.35
CA SER A 60 -6.44 -1.64 5.66
C SER A 60 -6.94 -2.96 6.22
N ILE A 61 -6.11 -3.60 7.04
CA ILE A 61 -6.43 -4.80 7.80
C ILE A 61 -5.69 -4.73 9.14
N ASP A 62 -6.26 -5.28 10.20
CA ASP A 62 -5.58 -5.34 11.49
C ASP A 62 -4.68 -6.58 11.56
N PHE A 63 -3.49 -6.40 12.13
CA PHE A 63 -2.52 -7.46 12.40
C PHE A 63 -2.34 -7.61 13.91
N ASP A 64 -2.60 -8.81 14.44
CA ASP A 64 -2.60 -9.07 15.88
C ASP A 64 -1.20 -9.37 16.47
N GLY A 65 -0.16 -9.30 15.64
CA GLY A 65 1.21 -9.68 15.96
C GLY A 65 1.61 -11.06 15.44
N LYS A 66 0.64 -11.86 14.98
CA LYS A 66 0.88 -13.19 14.37
C LYS A 66 0.14 -13.39 13.06
N LYS A 67 -1.09 -12.90 12.97
CA LYS A 67 -1.96 -13.08 11.79
C LYS A 67 -2.81 -11.86 11.50
N PHE A 68 -3.25 -11.82 10.26
CA PHE A 68 -4.20 -10.85 9.75
C PHE A 68 -5.64 -11.18 10.16
N LEU A 69 -6.35 -10.19 10.69
CA LEU A 69 -7.74 -10.30 11.09
C LEU A 69 -8.64 -9.96 9.89
N LYS A 70 -8.86 -10.92 8.99
CA LYS A 70 -9.60 -10.70 7.71
C LYS A 70 -10.95 -9.99 7.84
N LYS A 71 -11.64 -10.14 8.97
CA LYS A 71 -12.92 -9.46 9.25
C LYS A 71 -12.80 -7.94 9.41
N THR A 72 -11.58 -7.40 9.49
CA THR A 72 -11.32 -5.96 9.66
C THR A 72 -10.83 -5.29 8.38
N ILE A 73 -10.93 -5.98 7.24
CA ILE A 73 -10.60 -5.41 5.93
C ILE A 73 -11.53 -4.24 5.64
N GLN A 74 -10.93 -3.11 5.24
CA GLN A 74 -11.62 -1.91 4.79
C GLN A 74 -10.88 -1.32 3.58
N THR A 75 -11.59 -0.70 2.65
CA THR A 75 -11.01 -0.04 1.46
C THR A 75 -11.40 1.42 1.39
N PHE A 76 -10.51 2.26 0.89
CA PHE A 76 -10.68 3.71 0.88
C PHE A 76 -10.06 4.34 -0.38
N SER A 77 -10.64 5.46 -0.82
CA SER A 77 -10.03 6.34 -1.83
C SER A 77 -8.89 7.17 -1.24
N HIS A 78 -9.07 7.60 0.00
CA HIS A 78 -8.17 8.53 0.69
C HIS A 78 -7.85 8.04 2.09
N ILE A 79 -6.71 8.49 2.59
CA ILE A 79 -6.21 8.23 3.96
C ILE A 79 -5.84 9.57 4.61
N ASP A 80 -5.12 9.52 5.74
CA ASP A 80 -4.52 10.71 6.35
C ASP A 80 -3.80 11.56 5.28
N PRO A 81 -4.16 12.83 5.04
CA PRO A 81 -3.67 13.60 3.89
C PRO A 81 -2.14 13.73 3.85
N SER A 82 -1.49 13.87 5.00
CA SER A 82 -0.02 13.91 5.09
C SER A 82 0.60 12.59 4.63
N LEU A 83 -0.01 11.47 5.03
CA LEU A 83 0.47 10.15 4.63
C LEU A 83 0.22 9.86 3.15
N GLU A 84 -0.94 10.27 2.65
CA GLU A 84 -1.30 10.16 1.23
C GLU A 84 -0.34 10.96 0.35
N ALA A 85 -0.03 12.20 0.74
CA ALA A 85 0.94 13.03 0.04
C ALA A 85 2.33 12.36 -0.05
N GLN A 86 2.82 11.77 1.05
CA GLN A 86 4.08 11.03 1.06
C GLN A 86 4.04 9.79 0.14
N GLN A 87 2.94 9.05 0.13
CA GLN A 87 2.77 7.90 -0.76
C GLN A 87 2.74 8.34 -2.22
N ASN A 88 2.02 9.41 -2.54
CA ASN A 88 1.98 10.00 -3.88
C ASN A 88 3.38 10.44 -4.33
N GLU A 89 4.12 11.14 -3.48
CA GLU A 89 5.50 11.55 -3.80
C GLU A 89 6.41 10.35 -4.07
N LEU A 90 6.37 9.33 -3.20
CA LEU A 90 7.14 8.09 -3.38
C LEU A 90 6.84 7.42 -4.73
N ILE A 91 5.55 7.33 -5.08
CA ILE A 91 5.06 6.68 -6.30
C ILE A 91 5.43 7.49 -7.54
N LEU A 92 5.10 8.78 -7.56
CA LEU A 92 5.27 9.66 -8.73
C LEU A 92 6.75 9.97 -9.02
N LYS A 93 7.64 9.82 -8.03
CA LYS A 93 9.09 9.88 -8.26
C LYS A 93 9.59 8.74 -9.15
N ASN A 94 8.88 7.61 -9.21
CA ASN A 94 9.24 6.46 -10.04
C ASN A 94 8.35 6.37 -11.28
N LYS A 95 8.72 7.13 -12.32
CA LYS A 95 7.95 7.19 -13.58
C LYS A 95 7.76 5.82 -14.24
N ASP A 96 8.77 4.95 -14.17
CA ASP A 96 8.70 3.63 -14.81
C ASP A 96 7.70 2.72 -14.12
N MET A 97 7.60 2.78 -12.79
CA MET A 97 6.55 2.09 -12.04
C MET A 97 5.16 2.60 -12.42
N VAL A 98 4.99 3.92 -12.53
CA VAL A 98 3.70 4.52 -12.89
C VAL A 98 3.27 4.11 -14.31
N LYS A 99 4.20 4.05 -15.26
CA LYS A 99 3.96 3.56 -16.62
C LYS A 99 3.52 2.10 -16.70
N GLN A 100 3.88 1.30 -15.70
CA GLN A 100 3.53 -0.12 -15.62
C GLN A 100 2.26 -0.38 -14.79
N SER A 101 1.70 0.67 -14.18
CA SER A 101 0.46 0.58 -13.40
C SER A 101 -0.77 0.42 -14.30
N VAL A 102 -1.94 0.30 -13.67
CA VAL A 102 -3.24 0.23 -14.36
C VAL A 102 -3.61 1.51 -15.14
N LEU A 103 -2.92 2.63 -14.91
CA LEU A 103 -3.21 3.89 -15.59
C LEU A 103 -2.91 3.82 -17.09
N SER A 104 -3.76 4.46 -17.90
CA SER A 104 -3.52 4.62 -19.33
C SER A 104 -2.36 5.57 -19.62
N SER A 105 -1.75 5.48 -20.81
CA SER A 105 -0.66 6.37 -21.21
C SER A 105 -1.05 7.86 -21.12
N THR A 106 -2.30 8.22 -21.46
CA THR A 106 -2.80 9.60 -21.35
C THR A 106 -2.90 10.06 -19.89
N GLU A 107 -3.37 9.21 -18.98
CA GLU A 107 -3.39 9.53 -17.55
C GLU A 107 -1.98 9.69 -16.99
N VAL A 108 -1.04 8.82 -17.39
CA VAL A 108 0.35 8.90 -16.97
C VAL A 108 1.02 10.18 -17.47
N GLU A 109 0.80 10.55 -18.73
CA GLU A 109 1.31 11.81 -19.29
C GLU A 109 0.81 13.00 -18.48
N GLY A 110 -0.51 13.06 -18.20
CA GLY A 110 -1.13 14.14 -17.42
C GLY A 110 -0.59 14.34 -16.00
N LEU A 111 0.14 13.37 -15.44
CA LEU A 111 0.78 13.51 -14.11
C LEU A 111 2.11 14.28 -14.15
N TYR A 112 2.68 14.53 -15.32
CA TYR A 112 4.03 15.10 -15.47
C TYR A 112 4.11 16.32 -16.40
N ILE A 113 2.97 16.93 -16.71
CA ILE A 113 2.86 18.16 -17.54
C ILE A 113 2.92 19.39 -16.66
#